data_AF-A0A961WVZ1-F1
#
_entry.id   AF-A0A961WVZ1-F1
#
_cell.length_a   1.000
_cell.length_b   1.000
_cell.length_c   1.000
_cell.angle_alpha   90.00
_cell.angle_beta   90.00
_cell.angle_gamma   90.00
#
_symmetry.space_group_name_H-M   'P 1'
#
loop_
_entity.id
_entity.type
_entity.pdbx_description
1 polymer ?
#
loop_
_entity_poly.entity_id
_entity_poly.type
_entity_poly.pdbx_seq_one_letter_code
_entity_poly.pdbx_strand_id
1 'polypeptide(L)'
;SLQAELLAHAVAMVRPGGRVVFSNCSLDHAEGERMILSLLESRGDLAVDPLRPGELPGADGFIAPQGWLRTTPADWPADDPARAGLDGFFAVRLTRLA
;
A
#
# COMPACT_ATOMS: atom_id res chain seq x y z
N SER A 1 -3.50 15.88 -2.46
CA SER A 1 -2.07 15.78 -2.78
C SER A 1 -1.95 15.23 -4.18
N LEU A 2 -0.83 15.48 -4.88
CA LEU A 2 -0.63 14.97 -6.23
C LEU A 2 -0.81 13.44 -6.31
N GLN A 3 -0.31 12.69 -5.32
CA GLN A 3 -0.47 11.23 -5.26
C GLN A 3 -1.94 10.79 -5.19
N ALA A 4 -2.76 11.47 -4.38
CA ALA A 4 -4.19 11.18 -4.27
C ALA A 4 -4.94 11.48 -5.58
N GLU A 5 -4.59 12.58 -6.25
CA GLU A 5 -5.17 12.95 -7.55
C GLU A 5 -4.81 11.92 -8.63
N LEU A 6 -3.54 11.52 -8.71
CA LEU A 6 -3.09 10.48 -9.63
C LEU A 6 -3.77 9.13 -9.36
N LEU A 7 -3.91 8.73 -8.09
CA LEU A 7 -4.59 7.51 -7.71
C LEU A 7 -6.09 7.56 -8.05
N ALA A 8 -6.77 8.68 -7.79
CA ALA A 8 -8.17 8.85 -8.14
C ALA A 8 -8.40 8.75 -9.67
N HIS A 9 -7.49 9.31 -10.47
CA HIS A 9 -7.52 9.16 -11.92
C HIS A 9 -7.27 7.69 -12.34
N ALA A 10 -6.31 6.99 -11.72
CA ALA A 10 -6.07 5.58 -11.99
C ALA A 10 -7.30 4.70 -11.70
N VAL A 11 -8.01 4.96 -10.59
CA VAL A 11 -9.26 4.29 -10.25
C VAL A 11 -10.34 4.51 -11.31
N ALA A 12 -10.46 5.72 -11.86
CA ALA A 12 -11.45 6.00 -12.90
C ALA A 12 -11.21 5.23 -14.21
N MET A 13 -9.96 4.85 -14.49
CA MET A 13 -9.56 4.12 -15.70
C MET A 13 -9.82 2.60 -15.63
N VAL A 14 -9.99 2.02 -14.43
CA VAL A 14 -10.31 0.59 -14.30
C VAL A 14 -11.81 0.36 -14.30
N ARG A 15 -12.27 -0.76 -14.87
CA ARG A 15 -13.67 -1.18 -14.80
C ARG A 15 -14.13 -1.44 -13.35
N PRO A 16 -15.44 -1.41 -13.04
CA PRO A 16 -15.98 -2.00 -11.83
C PRO A 16 -15.47 -3.44 -11.59
N GLY A 17 -15.08 -3.74 -10.36
CA GLY A 17 -14.38 -4.98 -9.98
C GLY A 17 -12.90 -5.02 -10.40
N GLY A 18 -12.39 -3.98 -11.05
CA GLY A 18 -10.99 -3.84 -11.41
C GLY A 18 -10.13 -3.48 -10.20
N ARG A 19 -8.86 -3.92 -10.24
CA ARG A 19 -7.87 -3.67 -9.19
C ARG A 19 -6.91 -2.55 -9.56
N VAL A 20 -6.55 -1.75 -8.56
CA VAL A 20 -5.47 -0.75 -8.63
C VAL A 20 -4.53 -1.01 -7.47
N VAL A 21 -3.22 -0.95 -7.71
CA VAL A 21 -2.22 -0.98 -6.65
C VAL A 21 -1.62 0.42 -6.56
N PHE A 22 -1.64 0.99 -5.36
CA PHE A 22 -0.88 2.19 -5.03
C PHE A 22 0.38 1.77 -4.28
N SER A 23 1.52 2.40 -4.59
CA SER A 23 2.76 2.19 -3.87
C SER A 23 3.65 3.42 -3.88
N ASN A 24 4.43 3.63 -2.83
CA ASN A 24 5.47 4.66 -2.76
C ASN A 24 6.67 4.18 -1.91
N CYS A 25 7.79 4.90 -2.01
CA CYS A 25 8.99 4.66 -1.21
C CYS A 25 9.12 5.65 -0.04
N SER A 26 8.00 6.11 0.52
CA SER A 26 7.99 7.06 1.65
C SER A 26 7.76 6.34 2.97
N LEU A 27 8.37 6.86 4.03
CA LEU A 27 8.05 6.47 5.40
C LEU A 27 6.93 7.33 6.02
N ASP A 28 6.60 8.46 5.39
CA ASP A 28 5.61 9.39 5.91
C ASP A 28 4.19 8.84 5.70
N HIS A 29 3.49 8.65 6.81
CA HIS A 29 2.09 8.23 6.81
C HIS A 29 1.16 9.19 6.04
N ALA A 30 1.53 10.47 5.90
CA ALA A 30 0.79 11.44 5.10
C ALA A 30 0.82 11.13 3.59
N GLU A 31 1.84 10.41 3.12
CA GLU A 31 1.98 9.98 1.72
C GLU A 31 1.43 8.56 1.48
N GLY A 32 1.40 7.72 2.50
CA GLY A 32 0.86 6.36 2.44
C GLY A 32 -0.52 6.21 3.10
N GLU A 33 -0.52 5.70 4.32
CA GLU A 33 -1.69 5.22 5.05
C GLU A 33 -2.78 6.29 5.20
N ARG A 34 -2.43 7.50 5.63
CA ARG A 34 -3.42 8.58 5.85
C ARG A 34 -4.02 9.08 4.55
N MET A 35 -3.24 9.10 3.47
CA MET A 35 -3.74 9.49 2.15
C MET A 35 -4.75 8.47 1.63
N ILE A 36 -4.46 7.17 1.79
CA ILE A 36 -5.39 6.09 1.43
C ILE A 36 -6.67 6.14 2.24
N LEU A 37 -6.57 6.30 3.57
CA LEU A 37 -7.75 6.42 4.43
C LEU A 37 -8.63 7.59 4.02
N SER A 38 -8.04 8.77 3.78
CA SER A 38 -8.79 9.94 3.32
C SER A 38 -9.44 9.74 1.94
N LEU A 39 -8.77 9.01 1.04
CA LEU A 39 -9.34 8.69 -0.28
C LEU A 39 -10.54 7.74 -0.15
N LEU A 40 -10.45 6.72 0.71
CA LEU A 40 -11.55 5.79 0.98
C LEU A 40 -12.74 6.47 1.66
N GLU A 41 -12.50 7.40 2.59
CA GLU A 41 -13.56 8.19 3.23
C GLU A 41 -14.29 9.11 2.24
N SER A 42 -13.57 9.65 1.26
CA SER A 42 -14.13 10.56 0.25
C SER A 42 -14.73 9.85 -0.97
N ARG A 43 -14.52 8.53 -1.11
CA ARG A 43 -14.97 7.76 -2.28
C ARG A 43 -15.68 6.47 -1.89
N GLY A 44 -16.99 6.43 -2.12
CA GLY A 44 -17.81 5.22 -1.95
C GLY A 44 -17.63 4.15 -3.03
N ASP A 45 -16.88 4.42 -4.10
CA ASP A 45 -16.65 3.49 -5.22
C ASP A 45 -15.32 2.71 -5.10
N LEU A 46 -14.69 2.73 -3.92
CA LEU A 46 -13.37 2.16 -3.71
C LEU A 46 -13.32 1.39 -2.38
N ALA A 47 -12.68 0.23 -2.38
CA ALA A 47 -12.43 -0.55 -1.17
C ALA A 47 -11.00 -1.13 -1.18
N VAL A 48 -10.47 -1.40 0.01
CA VAL A 48 -9.24 -2.19 0.18
C VAL A 48 -9.54 -3.64 -0.22
N ASP A 49 -8.69 -4.20 -1.08
CA ASP A 49 -8.63 -5.64 -1.38
C ASP A 49 -7.39 -6.20 -0.66
N PRO A 50 -7.54 -6.61 0.63
CA PRO A 50 -6.41 -6.84 1.52
C PRO A 50 -5.52 -7.97 1.02
N LEU A 51 -4.21 -7.76 1.13
CA LEU A 51 -3.23 -8.82 0.96
C LEU A 51 -3.38 -9.84 2.09
N ARG A 52 -3.35 -11.13 1.74
CA ARG A 52 -3.43 -12.24 2.70
C ARG A 52 -2.06 -12.90 2.89
N PRO A 53 -1.76 -13.44 4.07
CA PRO A 53 -0.58 -14.29 4.25
C PRO A 53 -0.56 -15.44 3.22
N GLY A 54 0.62 -15.70 2.65
CA GLY A 54 0.84 -16.69 1.61
C GLY A 54 0.48 -16.23 0.20
N GLU A 55 -0.08 -15.03 0.02
CA GLU A 55 -0.43 -14.52 -1.31
C GLU A 55 0.79 -14.01 -2.09
N LEU A 56 1.75 -13.40 -1.38
CA LEU A 56 2.98 -12.86 -1.95
C LEU A 56 4.18 -13.55 -1.30
N PRO A 57 4.96 -14.35 -2.04
CA PRO A 57 6.11 -15.06 -1.50
C PRO A 57 7.09 -14.10 -0.79
N GLY A 58 7.38 -14.36 0.48
CA GLY A 58 8.32 -13.58 1.28
C GLY A 58 7.79 -12.25 1.82
N ALA A 59 6.52 -11.91 1.58
CA ALA A 59 5.95 -10.64 2.03
C ALA A 59 5.19 -10.73 3.36
N ASP A 60 4.90 -11.94 3.86
CA ASP A 60 4.01 -12.16 5.02
C ASP A 60 4.42 -11.36 6.26
N GLY A 61 5.73 -11.23 6.52
CA GLY A 61 6.25 -10.44 7.64
C GLY A 61 6.04 -8.92 7.50
N PHE A 62 5.70 -8.45 6.31
CA PHE A 62 5.52 -7.03 5.96
C PHE A 62 4.05 -6.67 5.73
N ILE A 63 3.13 -7.64 5.84
CA ILE A 63 1.70 -7.40 5.71
C ILE A 63 1.15 -6.91 7.05
N ALA A 64 0.71 -5.65 7.08
CA ALA A 64 0.06 -5.07 8.24
C ALA A 64 -1.35 -5.66 8.46
N PRO A 65 -1.93 -5.60 9.68
CA PRO A 65 -3.25 -6.15 9.97
C PRO A 65 -4.38 -5.63 9.06
N GLN A 66 -4.20 -4.45 8.46
CA GLN A 66 -5.14 -3.84 7.53
C GLN A 66 -5.09 -4.48 6.13
N GLY A 67 -4.15 -5.40 5.87
CA GLY A 67 -3.90 -6.03 4.58
C GLY A 67 -3.09 -5.17 3.62
N TRP A 68 -2.32 -4.22 4.14
CA TRP A 68 -1.40 -3.36 3.38
C TRP A 68 0.03 -3.89 3.54
N LEU A 69 0.91 -3.56 2.61
CA LEU A 69 2.33 -3.89 2.70
C LEU A 69 3.11 -2.68 3.21
N ARG A 70 3.95 -2.89 4.23
CA ARG A 70 4.80 -1.87 4.81
C ARG A 70 6.19 -2.45 5.11
N THR A 71 7.23 -1.77 4.63
CA THR A 71 8.61 -2.04 5.04
C THR A 71 9.27 -0.77 5.57
N THR A 72 10.19 -0.96 6.49
CA THR A 72 10.97 0.06 7.17
C THR A 72 12.43 -0.38 7.25
N PRO A 73 13.36 0.55 7.51
CA PRO A 73 14.75 0.20 7.75
C PRO A 73 15.00 -0.79 8.90
N ALA A 74 14.02 -1.03 9.78
CA ALA A 74 14.16 -1.99 10.88
C ALA A 74 13.83 -3.44 10.46
N ASP A 75 13.21 -3.65 9.29
CA ASP A 75 12.58 -4.92 8.94
C ASP A 75 13.54 -5.99 8.38
N TRP A 76 14.84 -5.68 8.27
CA TRP A 76 15.86 -6.64 7.86
C TRP A 76 17.10 -6.58 8.76
N PRO A 77 17.11 -7.29 9.89
CA PRO A 77 18.31 -7.43 10.69
C PRO A 77 19.33 -8.31 9.97
N ALA A 78 20.60 -7.90 9.98
CA ALA A 78 21.72 -8.68 9.48
C ALA A 78 22.87 -8.65 10.49
N ASP A 79 23.69 -9.70 10.50
CA ASP A 79 24.88 -9.80 11.38
C ASP A 79 25.86 -8.64 11.14
N ASP A 80 25.97 -8.21 9.88
CA ASP A 80 26.68 -7.00 9.48
C ASP A 80 25.69 -5.83 9.39
N PRO A 81 25.79 -4.80 10.27
CA PRO A 81 24.91 -3.64 10.24
C PRO A 81 24.92 -2.89 8.89
N ALA A 82 26.02 -2.95 8.13
CA ALA A 82 26.11 -2.32 6.82
C ALA A 82 25.25 -3.02 5.75
N ARG A 83 24.78 -4.24 6.04
CA ARG A 83 23.90 -5.05 5.18
C ARG A 83 22.49 -5.20 5.76
N ALA A 84 22.20 -4.52 6.86
CA ALA A 84 20.89 -4.49 7.48
C ALA A 84 20.00 -3.41 6.84
N GLY A 85 18.69 -3.63 6.93
CA GLY A 85 17.64 -2.68 6.58
C GLY A 85 17.01 -2.90 5.22
N LEU A 86 15.75 -2.46 5.13
CA LEU A 86 15.00 -2.34 3.89
C LEU A 86 14.68 -0.87 3.63
N ASP A 87 14.40 -0.56 2.37
CA ASP A 87 13.84 0.74 2.02
C ASP A 87 12.48 0.93 2.70
N GLY A 88 12.18 2.18 3.02
CA GLY A 88 10.84 2.57 3.40
C GLY A 88 9.89 2.38 2.24
N PHE A 89 8.91 1.50 2.37
CA PHE A 89 7.94 1.22 1.32
C PHE A 89 6.55 1.06 1.90
N PHE A 90 5.56 1.51 1.13
CA PHE A 90 4.15 1.32 1.39
C PHE A 90 3.45 0.90 0.10
N ALA A 91 2.57 -0.11 0.20
CA ALA A 91 1.65 -0.45 -0.88
C ALA A 91 0.29 -0.92 -0.38
N VAL A 92 -0.74 -0.58 -1.14
CA VAL A 92 -2.12 -1.06 -0.91
C VAL A 92 -2.74 -1.49 -2.22
N ARG A 93 -3.49 -2.59 -2.17
CA ARG A 93 -4.33 -3.04 -3.27
C ARG A 93 -5.77 -2.60 -3.02
N LEU A 94 -6.35 -1.99 -4.02
CA LEU A 94 -7.69 -1.42 -4.01
C LEU A 94 -8.51 -2.06 -5.11
N THR A 95 -9.81 -2.18 -4.89
CA THR A 95 -10.78 -2.61 -5.90
C THR A 95 -11.81 -1.52 -6.10
N ARG A 96 -12.08 -1.17 -7.37
CA ARG A 96 -13.19 -0.29 -7.74
C ARG A 96 -14.49 -1.06 -7.57
N LEU A 97 -15.40 -0.55 -6.76
CA LEU A 97 -16.72 -1.14 -6.55
C LEU A 97 -17.64 -0.88 -7.75
N ALA A 98 -18.77 -1.59 -7.80
CA ALA A 98 -19.79 -1.45 -8.83
C ALA A 98 -20.70 -0.24 -8.61
#